data_AF-A0A223P436-F1
#
_entry.id   AF-A0A223P436-F1
#
_cell.length_a   1.000
_cell.length_b   1.000
_cell.length_c   1.000
_cell.angle_alpha   90.00
_cell.angle_beta   90.00
_cell.angle_gamma   90.00
#
_symmetry.space_group_name_H-M   'P 1'
#
loop_
_entity.id
_entity.type
_entity.pdbx_description
1 polymer ?
#
loop_
_entity_poly.entity_id
_entity_poly.type
_entity_poly.pdbx_seq_one_letter_code
_entity_poly.pdbx_strand_id
1 'polypeptide(L)'
;MTDTIIERSAGAAAISAKAMAIALGQDVQIVDCVWDIGADLTHEHAHRLELVTAEKSVRVYFRELELTTANNASRGKRIDERLQRAVAQLLQRAPAPTYGFN
;
A
#
# COMPACT_ATOMS: atom_id res chain seq x y z
N MET A 1 23.67 8.92 7.11
CA MET A 1 23.03 7.61 6.83
C MET A 1 21.85 7.33 7.77
N THR A 2 21.83 7.85 9.01
CA THR A 2 20.71 7.74 9.96
C THR A 2 19.46 8.51 9.51
N ASP A 3 19.62 9.70 8.92
CA ASP A 3 18.48 10.54 8.51
C ASP A 3 17.58 9.88 7.46
N THR A 4 18.17 9.17 6.50
CA THR A 4 17.42 8.47 5.45
C THR A 4 16.58 7.30 5.99
N ILE A 5 17.00 6.66 7.09
CA ILE A 5 16.18 5.62 7.74
C ILE A 5 14.95 6.27 8.39
N ILE A 6 15.16 7.37 9.12
CA ILE A 6 14.09 8.09 9.81
C ILE A 6 13.06 8.62 8.81
N GLU A 7 13.50 9.23 7.71
CA GLU A 7 12.62 9.71 6.65
C GLU A 7 11.80 8.57 6.03
N ARG A 8 12.43 7.42 5.74
CA ARG A 8 11.72 6.25 5.20
C ARG A 8 10.67 5.72 6.15
N SER A 9 10.99 5.59 7.43
CA SER A 9 10.02 5.15 8.45
C SER A 9 8.85 6.12 8.58
N ALA A 10 9.11 7.43 8.53
CA ALA A 10 8.06 8.44 8.56
C ALA A 10 7.15 8.37 7.31
N GLY A 11 7.75 8.21 6.12
CA GLY A 11 7.01 8.00 4.87
C GLY A 11 6.16 6.74 4.88
N ALA A 12 6.74 5.62 5.31
CA ALA A 12 6.04 4.34 5.46
C ALA A 12 4.84 4.46 6.40
N ALA A 13 5.01 5.12 7.56
CA ALA A 13 3.92 5.37 8.50
C ALA A 13 2.81 6.24 7.89
N ALA A 14 3.17 7.30 7.16
CA ALA A 14 2.21 8.17 6.49
C ALA A 14 1.42 7.43 5.38
N ILE A 15 2.09 6.58 4.60
CA ILE A 15 1.46 5.75 3.57
C ILE A 15 0.53 4.71 4.21
N SER A 16 0.92 4.07 5.31
CA SER A 16 0.06 3.17 6.08
C SER A 16 -1.18 3.89 6.62
N ALA A 17 -1.02 5.08 7.20
CA ALA A 17 -2.15 5.88 7.69
C ALA A 17 -3.14 6.21 6.56
N LYS A 18 -2.63 6.57 5.37
CA LYS A 18 -3.45 6.78 4.17
C LYS A 18 -4.17 5.50 3.74
N ALA A 19 -3.48 4.36 3.72
CA ALA A 19 -4.08 3.08 3.35
C ALA A 19 -5.24 2.71 4.29
N MET A 20 -5.05 2.90 5.61
CA MET A 20 -6.10 2.67 6.60
C MET A 20 -7.31 3.61 6.41
N ALA A 21 -7.08 4.90 6.13
CA ALA A 21 -8.16 5.85 5.88
C ALA A 21 -8.96 5.50 4.60
N ILE A 22 -8.27 5.08 3.53
CA ILE A 22 -8.92 4.63 2.29
C ILE A 22 -9.72 3.35 2.53
N ALA A 23 -9.17 2.41 3.29
CA ALA A 23 -9.83 1.14 3.63
C ALA A 23 -11.10 1.37 4.46
N LEU A 24 -11.03 2.25 5.46
CA LEU A 24 -12.21 2.65 6.25
C LEU A 24 -13.30 3.25 5.36
N GLY A 25 -12.94 4.11 4.41
CA GLY A 25 -13.90 4.69 3.46
C GLY A 25 -14.52 3.68 2.48
N GLN A 26 -13.97 2.48 2.38
CA GLN A 26 -14.46 1.39 1.52
C GLN A 26 -14.98 0.19 2.32
N ASP A 27 -15.16 0.32 3.63
CA ASP A 27 -15.61 -0.75 4.54
C ASP A 27 -14.69 -2.00 4.52
N VAL A 28 -13.38 -1.78 4.33
CA VAL A 28 -12.34 -2.82 4.41
C VAL A 28 -11.65 -2.74 5.76
N GLN A 29 -11.68 -3.82 6.52
CA GLN A 29 -10.90 -3.95 7.75
C GLN A 29 -9.48 -4.46 7.47
N ILE A 30 -8.51 -3.55 7.50
CA ILE A 30 -7.09 -3.90 7.52
C ILE A 30 -6.71 -4.26 8.96
N VAL A 31 -6.20 -5.48 9.14
CA VAL A 31 -5.73 -6.01 10.42
C VAL A 31 -4.27 -5.64 10.64
N ASP A 32 -3.47 -5.60 9.58
CA ASP A 32 -2.05 -5.25 9.67
C ASP A 32 -1.51 -4.56 8.40
N CYS A 33 -0.48 -3.73 8.58
CA CYS A 33 0.30 -3.09 7.53
C CYS A 33 1.78 -3.48 7.69
N VAL A 34 2.23 -4.49 6.95
CA VAL A 34 3.59 -5.01 7.06
C VAL A 34 4.49 -4.35 6.03
N TRP A 35 5.57 -3.70 6.50
CA TRP A 35 6.57 -3.10 5.63
C TRP A 35 7.82 -3.96 5.54
N ASP A 36 8.32 -4.08 4.30
CA ASP A 36 9.65 -4.56 3.99
C ASP A 36 10.39 -3.39 3.33
N ILE A 37 11.19 -2.69 4.14
CA ILE A 37 11.97 -1.53 3.73
C ILE A 37 13.33 -2.04 3.29
N GLY A 38 13.50 -2.20 1.98
CA GLY A 38 14.73 -2.72 1.40
C GLY A 38 15.95 -1.89 1.80
N ALA A 39 17.11 -2.56 1.89
CA ALA A 39 18.39 -1.92 2.13
C ALA A 39 18.96 -1.23 0.87
N ASP A 40 18.44 -1.57 -0.31
CA ASP A 40 18.97 -1.11 -1.60
C ASP A 40 18.18 0.07 -2.15
N LEU A 41 18.86 1.21 -2.30
CA LEU A 41 18.31 2.48 -2.76
C LEU A 41 18.18 2.56 -4.29
N THR A 42 18.72 1.59 -5.03
CA THR A 42 18.83 1.63 -6.50
C THR A 42 17.66 0.98 -7.24
N HIS A 43 16.83 0.20 -6.53
CA HIS A 43 15.72 -0.52 -7.13
C HIS A 43 14.43 0.31 -7.18
N GLU A 44 13.76 0.33 -8.34
CA GLU A 44 12.47 1.02 -8.54
C GLU A 44 11.34 0.52 -7.62
N HIS A 45 11.52 -0.64 -6.97
CA HIS A 45 10.56 -1.25 -6.05
C HIS A 45 11.23 -1.73 -4.76
N ALA A 46 12.15 -0.92 -4.24
CA ALA A 46 12.91 -1.24 -3.03
C ALA A 46 12.05 -1.46 -1.78
N HIS A 47 10.86 -0.87 -1.71
CA HIS A 47 10.00 -0.91 -0.53
C HIS A 47 8.67 -1.59 -0.83
N ARG A 48 8.29 -2.55 0.01
CA ARG A 48 7.02 -3.27 -0.12
C ARG A 48 6.17 -3.03 1.11
N LEU A 49 4.92 -2.64 0.87
CA LEU A 49 3.84 -2.66 1.84
C LEU A 49 2.94 -3.85 1.55
N GLU A 50 2.63 -4.64 2.56
CA GLU A 50 1.61 -5.67 2.53
C GLU A 50 0.42 -5.23 3.41
N LEU A 51 -0.73 -5.04 2.77
CA LEU A 51 -2.00 -4.75 3.42
C LEU A 51 -2.69 -6.07 3.72
N VAL A 52 -2.90 -6.38 5.00
CA VAL A 52 -3.43 -7.66 5.45
C VAL A 52 -4.83 -7.47 6.01
N THR A 53 -5.80 -8.23 5.50
CA THR A 53 -7.12 -8.41 6.11
C THR A 53 -7.20 -9.79 6.75
N ALA A 54 -8.32 -10.10 7.42
CA ALA A 54 -8.53 -11.44 7.98
C ALA A 54 -8.54 -12.55 6.91
N GLU A 55 -8.91 -12.22 5.66
CA GLU A 55 -9.16 -13.21 4.61
C GLU A 55 -8.01 -13.30 3.59
N LYS A 56 -7.26 -12.21 3.38
CA LYS A 56 -6.19 -12.16 2.37
C LYS A 56 -5.27 -10.96 2.58
N SER A 57 -4.19 -10.92 1.79
CA SER A 57 -3.28 -9.79 1.73
C SER A 57 -3.06 -9.31 0.29
N VAL A 58 -2.70 -8.03 0.15
CA VAL A 58 -2.30 -7.42 -1.11
C VAL A 58 -0.98 -6.69 -0.91
N ARG A 59 -0.06 -6.89 -1.86
CA ARG A 59 1.27 -6.25 -1.86
C ARG A 59 1.30 -5.05 -2.78
N VAL A 60 1.93 -3.98 -2.30
CA VAL A 60 2.11 -2.72 -3.00
C VAL A 60 3.57 -2.31 -2.89
N TYR A 61 4.18 -1.95 -4.02
CA TYR A 61 5.58 -1.56 -4.07
C TYR A 61 5.72 -0.06 -4.21
N PHE A 62 6.76 0.50 -3.59
CA PHE A 62 7.08 1.91 -3.55
C PHE A 62 8.56 2.16 -3.84
N ARG A 63 8.83 3.30 -4.47
CA ARG A 63 10.18 3.82 -4.72
C ARG A 63 10.71 4.52 -3.48
N GLU A 64 12.03 4.58 -3.33
CA GLU A 64 12.70 5.38 -2.29
C GLU A 64 12.15 6.81 -2.22
N LEU A 65 12.05 7.47 -3.38
CA LEU A 65 11.55 8.82 -3.51
C LEU A 65 10.08 8.99 -3.06
N GLU A 66 9.28 7.93 -3.03
CA GLU A 66 7.90 7.98 -2.53
C GLU A 66 7.85 7.96 -1.00
N LEU A 67 8.89 7.42 -0.34
CA LEU A 67 9.00 7.38 1.11
C LEU A 67 9.71 8.63 1.68
N THR A 68 10.70 9.18 0.96
CA THR A 68 11.54 10.28 1.50
C THR A 68 11.09 11.68 1.13
N THR A 69 10.24 11.85 0.10
CA THR A 69 9.74 13.18 -0.27
C THR A 69 8.30 13.40 0.18
N ALA A 70 8.16 13.76 1.45
CA ALA A 70 6.86 13.96 2.09
C ALA A 70 5.98 15.06 1.46
N ASN A 71 6.49 15.89 0.55
CA ASN A 71 5.82 17.13 0.13
C ASN A 71 5.62 17.32 -1.40
N ASN A 72 5.66 16.24 -2.19
CA ASN A 72 5.43 16.33 -3.63
C ASN A 72 3.99 15.93 -4.00
N ALA A 73 3.17 16.91 -4.40
CA ALA A 73 1.75 16.73 -4.70
C ALA A 73 1.48 15.65 -5.77
N SER A 74 2.26 15.62 -6.86
CA SER A 74 2.09 14.63 -7.93
C SER A 74 2.41 13.21 -7.48
N ARG A 75 3.39 13.03 -6.59
CA ARG A 75 3.69 11.73 -5.96
C ARG A 75 2.59 11.31 -5.00
N GLY A 76 2.10 12.23 -4.17
CA GLY A 76 0.97 11.98 -3.26
C GLY A 76 -0.24 11.42 -4.00
N LYS A 77 -0.63 12.04 -5.12
CA LYS A 77 -1.74 11.55 -5.95
C LYS A 77 -1.52 10.13 -6.48
N ARG A 78 -0.32 9.81 -6.98
CA ARG A 78 0.00 8.47 -7.48
C ARG A 78 0.00 7.42 -6.37
N ILE A 79 0.47 7.76 -5.18
CA ILE A 79 0.40 6.90 -3.99
C ILE A 79 -1.07 6.62 -3.66
N ASP A 80 -1.90 7.66 -3.59
CA ASP A 80 -3.31 7.52 -3.26
C ASP A 80 -4.05 6.63 -4.29
N GLU A 81 -3.84 6.85 -5.59
CA GLU A 81 -4.42 6.00 -6.65
C GLU A 81 -3.97 4.53 -6.54
N ARG A 82 -2.68 4.30 -6.21
CA ARG A 82 -2.13 2.94 -6.05
C ARG A 82 -2.73 2.25 -4.83
N LEU A 83 -2.86 2.96 -3.71
CA LEU A 83 -3.49 2.46 -2.49
C LEU A 83 -4.96 2.17 -2.71
N GLN A 84 -5.71 3.04 -3.39
CA GLN A 84 -7.11 2.79 -3.74
C GLN A 84 -7.27 1.49 -4.54
N ARG A 85 -6.43 1.26 -5.56
CA ARG A 85 -6.46 0.02 -6.34
C ARG A 85 -6.08 -1.21 -5.52
N ALA A 86 -5.16 -1.07 -4.56
CA ALA A 86 -4.76 -2.17 -3.68
C ALA A 86 -5.87 -2.54 -2.69
N VAL A 87 -6.49 -1.54 -2.06
CA VAL A 87 -7.65 -1.73 -1.17
C VAL A 87 -8.82 -2.32 -1.95
N ALA A 88 -9.08 -1.87 -3.17
CA ALA A 88 -10.13 -2.45 -4.02
C ALA A 88 -9.90 -3.94 -4.34
N GLN A 89 -8.64 -4.39 -4.42
CA GLN A 89 -8.34 -5.83 -4.56
C GLN A 89 -8.66 -6.62 -3.29
N LEU A 90 -8.61 -5.98 -2.11
CA LEU A 90 -9.06 -6.60 -0.86
C LEU A 90 -10.58 -6.78 -0.81
N LEU A 91 -11.34 -6.00 -1.58
CA LEU A 91 -12.80 -6.12 -1.64
C LEU A 91 -13.34 -7.28 -2.48
N GLN A 92 -12.51 -8.04 -3.22
CA GLN A 92 -13.00 -8.96 -4.28
C GLN A 92 -14.34 -9.64 -3.95
N ARG A 93 -15.35 -9.20 -4.71
CA ARG A 93 -16.57 -9.94 -5.02
C ARG A 93 -16.17 -11.33 -5.49
N ALA A 94 -16.77 -12.38 -4.91
CA ALA A 94 -16.70 -13.71 -5.51
C ALA A 94 -17.05 -13.59 -7.00
N PRO A 95 -16.20 -14.08 -7.93
CA PRO A 95 -16.57 -14.11 -9.34
C PRO A 95 -17.89 -14.89 -9.45
N ALA A 96 -18.87 -14.31 -10.14
CA ALA A 96 -20.12 -15.02 -10.38
C ALA A 96 -19.78 -16.35 -11.10
N PRO A 97 -20.32 -17.49 -10.64
CA PRO A 97 -20.05 -18.78 -11.28
C PRO A 97 -20.47 -18.68 -12.74
N THR A 98 -19.50 -18.81 -13.65
CA THR A 98 -19.69 -18.65 -15.10
C THR A 98 -20.28 -19.91 -15.75
N TYR A 99 -20.48 -20.97 -14.96
CA TYR A 99 -21.10 -22.22 -15.37
C TYR A 99 -22.29 -22.53 -14.46
N GLY A 100 -23.41 -21.84 -14.68
CA GLY A 100 -24.72 -22.36 -14.31
C GLY A 100 -25.14 -23.37 -15.39
N PHE A 101 -25.03 -24.66 -15.11
CA PHE A 101 -25.73 -25.67 -15.90
C PHE A 101 -27.23 -25.52 -15.58
N ASN A 102 -28.01 -25.12 -16.59
CA ASN A 102 -29.47 -25.31 -16.61
C ASN A 102 -29.81 -26.79 -16.76
#